data_AF-A0A4U6R8C8-F1
#
_entry.id   AF-A0A4U6R8C8-F1
#
_cell.length_a   1.000
_cell.length_b   1.000
_cell.length_c   1.000
_cell.angle_alpha   90.00
_cell.angle_beta   90.00
_cell.angle_gamma   90.00
#
_symmetry.space_group_name_H-M   'P 1'
#
loop_
_entity.id
_entity.type
_entity.pdbx_description
1 polymer ?
#
loop_
_entity_poly.entity_id
_entity_poly.type
_entity_poly.pdbx_seq_one_letter_code
_entity_poly.pdbx_strand_id
1 'polypeptide(L)'
;MARKQFLDGTIRVGDISRIAGLRIKPVATGTGRAFQVIALPGEEIVYWSFWRGKVNRFAIKQSEKLKVPVDFESDLYGQSLKFKYRYEPSEYIFGGLFCVATAGLFQVDTDSSNAMVALFSGLGLFQFVQAYRARTALKNL
;
A
#
# COMPACT_ATOMS: atom_id res chain seq x y z
N MET A 1 20.85 32.13 1.93
CA MET A 1 19.52 31.61 1.56
C MET A 1 19.71 30.28 0.85
N ALA A 2 19.42 29.16 1.52
CA ALA A 2 19.58 27.84 0.93
C ALA A 2 18.40 27.54 -0.01
N ARG A 3 18.71 27.23 -1.28
CA ARG A 3 17.74 26.89 -2.33
C ARG A 3 17.00 25.61 -1.92
N LYS A 4 15.68 25.69 -1.70
CA LYS A 4 14.81 24.53 -1.45
C LYS A 4 14.97 23.54 -2.61
N GLN A 5 15.47 22.34 -2.31
CA GLN A 5 15.62 21.28 -3.32
C GLN A 5 14.24 20.72 -3.66
N PHE A 6 13.65 21.22 -4.74
CA PHE A 6 12.52 20.59 -5.42
C PHE A 6 13.00 19.32 -6.12
N LEU A 7 13.05 18.21 -5.38
CA LEU A 7 13.28 16.88 -5.94
C LEU A 7 11.90 16.24 -6.17
N ASP A 8 11.51 16.17 -7.44
CA ASP A 8 10.46 15.28 -7.93
C ASP A 8 9.01 15.58 -7.50
N GLY A 9 8.71 16.84 -7.18
CA GLY A 9 7.36 17.24 -6.73
C GLY A 9 7.08 16.90 -5.26
N THR A 10 8.11 16.57 -4.49
CA THR A 10 8.03 16.32 -3.04
C THR A 10 8.96 17.26 -2.27
N ILE A 11 8.43 17.98 -1.28
CA ILE A 11 9.19 18.86 -0.39
C ILE A 11 9.67 18.05 0.81
N ARG A 12 10.93 18.23 1.22
CA ARG A 12 11.44 17.58 2.43
C ARG A 12 10.71 18.14 3.65
N VAL A 13 10.15 17.24 4.45
CA VAL A 13 9.45 17.53 5.72
C VAL A 13 10.23 18.53 6.60
N GLY A 14 11.56 18.40 6.66
CA GLY A 14 12.43 19.23 7.51
C GLY A 14 12.61 20.67 7.00
N ASP A 15 12.25 20.95 5.75
CA ASP A 15 12.37 22.28 5.14
C ASP A 15 11.07 23.11 5.32
N ILE A 16 10.04 22.53 5.95
CA ILE A 16 8.73 23.14 6.17
C ILE A 16 8.68 23.73 7.58
N SER A 17 8.59 25.06 7.67
CA SER A 17 8.43 25.73 8.96
C SER A 17 7.00 25.56 9.48
N ARG A 18 6.86 24.83 10.60
CA ARG A 18 5.62 24.55 11.34
C ARG A 18 4.63 23.64 10.59
N ILE A 19 4.84 22.34 10.74
CA ILE A 19 3.86 21.31 10.35
C ILE A 19 2.91 21.10 11.53
N ALA A 20 1.62 21.37 11.32
CA ALA A 20 0.58 21.16 12.32
C ALA A 20 -0.10 19.78 12.17
N GLY A 21 -0.02 19.19 10.97
CA GLY A 21 -0.64 17.92 10.65
C GLY A 21 -0.22 17.42 9.27
N LEU A 22 -0.46 16.15 9.00
CA LEU A 22 -0.29 15.56 7.67
C LEU A 22 -1.67 15.17 7.14
N ARG A 23 -1.92 15.35 5.84
CA ARG A 23 -3.16 14.93 5.20
C ARG A 23 -2.88 13.98 4.04
N ILE A 24 -3.59 12.86 3.99
CA ILE A 24 -3.53 11.92 2.86
C ILE A 24 -4.67 12.23 1.89
N LYS A 25 -4.33 12.41 0.61
CA LYS A 25 -5.22 12.80 -0.48
C LYS A 25 -5.07 11.85 -1.68
N PRO A 26 -6.16 11.37 -2.30
CA PRO A 26 -6.09 10.69 -3.58
C PRO A 26 -5.82 11.70 -4.71
N VAL A 27 -5.08 11.26 -5.73
CA VAL A 27 -4.78 12.06 -6.92
C VAL A 27 -5.12 11.24 -8.14
N ALA A 28 -5.94 11.80 -9.04
CA ALA A 28 -6.15 11.22 -10.35
C ALA A 28 -4.91 11.53 -11.21
N THR A 29 -4.19 10.49 -11.58
CA THR A 29 -3.13 10.56 -12.59
C THR A 29 -3.69 9.98 -13.89
N GLY A 30 -3.27 10.46 -15.06
CA GLY A 30 -3.77 9.95 -16.34
C GLY A 30 -3.61 8.43 -16.53
N THR A 31 -2.77 7.78 -15.71
CA THR A 31 -2.49 6.35 -15.71
C THR A 31 -3.14 5.57 -14.55
N GLY A 32 -3.88 6.23 -13.64
CA GLY A 32 -4.55 5.57 -12.52
C GLY A 32 -4.74 6.43 -11.28
N ARG A 33 -5.10 5.80 -10.15
CA ARG A 33 -5.21 6.47 -8.84
C ARG A 33 -3.86 6.45 -8.12
N ALA A 34 -3.37 7.61 -7.74
CA ALA A 34 -2.24 7.77 -6.84
C ALA A 34 -2.71 8.36 -5.50
N PHE A 35 -1.82 8.36 -4.52
CA PHE A 35 -2.05 8.96 -3.21
C PHE A 35 -0.88 9.87 -2.86
N GLN A 36 -1.17 10.99 -2.22
CA GLN A 36 -0.16 11.94 -1.75
C GLN A 36 -0.35 12.28 -0.28
N VAL A 37 0.76 12.61 0.39
CA VAL A 37 0.83 13.17 1.73
C VAL A 37 1.15 14.64 1.61
N ILE A 38 0.32 15.45 2.24
CA ILE A 38 0.40 16.90 2.24
C ILE A 38 0.69 17.37 3.67
N ALA A 39 1.58 18.35 3.84
CA ALA A 39 1.80 19.00 5.13
C ALA A 39 0.84 20.18 5.32
N LEU A 40 0.14 20.18 6.45
CA LEU A 40 -0.73 21.29 6.87
C LEU A 40 0.05 22.27 7.77
N PRO A 41 -0.23 23.58 7.69
CA PRO A 41 -1.28 24.23 6.87
C PRO A 41 -0.84 24.62 5.45
N GLY A 42 0.44 24.50 5.11
CA GLY A 42 0.98 25.03 3.84
C GLY A 42 0.56 24.29 2.57
N GLU A 43 -0.19 23.20 2.70
CA GLU A 43 -0.61 22.30 1.62
C GLU A 43 0.53 21.81 0.71
N GLU A 44 1.75 21.77 1.25
CA GLU A 44 2.94 21.33 0.53
C GLU A 44 2.93 19.80 0.37
N ILE A 45 3.14 19.30 -0.85
CA ILE A 45 3.24 17.86 -1.12
C ILE A 45 4.59 17.36 -0.61
N VAL A 46 4.56 16.44 0.34
CA VAL A 46 5.75 15.93 1.02
C VAL A 46 6.13 14.54 0.53
N TYR A 47 5.14 13.78 0.04
CA TYR A 47 5.35 12.46 -0.52
C TYR A 47 4.17 12.09 -1.41
N TRP A 48 4.40 11.29 -2.45
CA TRP A 48 3.33 10.67 -3.22
C TRP A 48 3.74 9.30 -3.75
N SER A 49 2.76 8.44 -4.00
CA SER A 49 2.97 7.14 -4.63
C SER A 49 1.67 6.60 -5.21
N PHE A 50 1.77 5.81 -6.27
CA PHE A 50 0.68 4.97 -6.75
C PHE A 50 0.24 3.91 -5.72
N TRP A 51 1.09 3.59 -4.74
CA TRP A 51 0.82 2.54 -3.76
C TRP A 51 0.47 3.10 -2.39
N ARG A 52 -0.79 2.92 -1.98
CA ARG A 52 -1.32 3.45 -0.71
C ARG A 52 -0.54 3.01 0.52
N GLY A 53 -0.10 1.75 0.56
CA GLY A 53 0.67 1.22 1.69
C GLY A 53 1.98 1.99 1.94
N LYS A 54 2.65 2.45 0.88
CA LYS A 54 3.85 3.30 0.99
C LYS A 54 3.52 4.67 1.57
N VAL A 55 2.43 5.28 1.11
CA VAL A 55 1.94 6.59 1.57
C VAL A 55 1.54 6.55 3.04
N ASN A 56 0.78 5.54 3.46
CA ASN A 56 0.40 5.35 4.87
C ASN A 56 1.64 5.15 5.77
N ARG A 57 2.59 4.30 5.37
CA ARG A 57 3.83 4.07 6.14
C ARG A 57 4.66 5.34 6.28
N PHE A 58 4.77 6.13 5.21
CA PHE A 58 5.45 7.41 5.24
C PHE A 58 4.75 8.36 6.23
N ALA A 59 3.43 8.52 6.11
CA ALA A 59 2.65 9.39 6.97
C ALA A 59 2.77 9.01 8.45
N ILE A 60 2.66 7.71 8.80
CA ILE A 60 2.82 7.21 10.17
C ILE A 60 4.23 7.51 10.71
N LYS A 61 5.27 7.21 9.91
CA LYS A 61 6.65 7.44 10.33
C LYS A 61 6.93 8.92 10.58
N GLN A 62 6.34 9.81 9.78
CA GLN A 62 6.51 11.25 9.97
C GLN A 62 5.65 11.79 11.10
N SER A 63 4.43 11.29 11.29
CA SER A 63 3.57 11.67 12.40
C SER A 63 4.16 11.28 13.74
N GLU A 64 4.76 10.08 13.84
CA GLU A 64 5.46 9.63 15.06
C GLU A 64 6.69 10.51 15.37
N LYS A 65 7.47 10.87 14.33
CA LYS A 65 8.65 11.73 14.49
C LYS A 65 8.32 13.16 14.89
N LEU A 66 7.29 13.73 14.27
CA LEU A 66 6.90 15.12 14.46
C LEU A 66 5.86 15.31 15.57
N LYS A 67 5.27 14.22 16.07
CA LYS A 67 4.13 14.21 17.01
C LYS A 67 2.93 15.03 16.51
N VAL A 68 2.64 14.92 15.22
CA VAL A 68 1.51 15.62 14.56
C VAL A 68 0.43 14.63 14.14
N PRO A 69 -0.86 15.02 14.13
CA PRO A 69 -1.94 14.17 13.66
C PRO A 69 -1.84 13.89 12.15
N VAL A 70 -2.44 12.78 11.72
CA VAL A 70 -2.65 12.44 10.31
C VAL A 70 -4.14 12.42 10.02
N ASP A 71 -4.57 13.27 9.10
CA ASP A 71 -5.93 13.35 8.60
C ASP A 71 -6.06 12.71 7.22
N PHE A 72 -7.29 12.35 6.87
CA PHE A 72 -7.67 11.93 5.53
C PHE A 72 -8.49 13.03 4.87
N GLU A 73 -8.33 13.21 3.56
CA GLU A 73 -9.27 14.00 2.79
C GLU A 73 -10.66 13.33 2.76
N SER A 74 -11.69 14.11 2.43
CA SER A 74 -13.09 13.71 2.45
C SER A 74 -13.36 12.35 1.82
N ASP A 75 -12.70 12.09 0.70
CA ASP A 75 -12.88 10.91 -0.13
C ASP A 75 -12.28 9.63 0.50
N LEU A 76 -11.53 9.79 1.60
CA LEU A 76 -10.86 8.72 2.34
C LEU A 76 -11.37 8.63 3.80
N TYR A 77 -12.42 9.37 4.20
CA TYR A 77 -12.99 9.28 5.54
C TYR A 77 -13.45 7.85 5.87
N GLY A 78 -13.19 7.41 7.11
CA GLY A 78 -13.51 6.05 7.58
C GLY A 78 -12.47 4.98 7.23
N GLN A 79 -11.44 5.32 6.46
CA GLN A 79 -10.39 4.37 6.11
C GLN A 79 -9.23 4.44 7.13
N SER A 80 -8.78 3.28 7.62
CA SER A 80 -7.83 3.23 8.73
C SER A 80 -6.38 3.44 8.29
N LEU A 81 -5.64 4.28 9.05
CA LEU A 81 -4.18 4.40 8.99
C LEU A 81 -3.48 3.07 9.30
N LYS A 82 -4.10 2.23 10.14
CA LYS A 82 -3.56 0.94 10.58
C LYS A 82 -3.66 -0.17 9.53
N PHE A 83 -4.11 0.12 8.30
CA PHE A 83 -3.89 -0.81 7.19
C PHE A 83 -2.38 -0.90 6.91
N LYS A 84 -1.70 -1.69 7.73
CA LYS A 84 -0.47 -2.39 7.40
C LYS A 84 -0.85 -3.29 6.24
N TYR A 85 -0.70 -2.79 5.02
CA TYR A 85 -0.34 -3.64 3.90
C TYR A 85 0.93 -4.37 4.33
N ARG A 86 0.76 -5.55 4.92
CA ARG A 86 1.61 -6.63 4.50
C ARG A 86 0.93 -7.39 3.39
N TYR A 87 -0.38 -7.68 3.48
CA TYR A 87 -1.16 -8.17 2.34
C TYR A 87 -2.67 -7.95 2.56
N GLU A 88 -3.38 -7.31 1.64
CA GLU A 88 -4.85 -7.32 1.64
C GLU A 88 -5.37 -8.73 1.30
N PRO A 89 -6.58 -9.13 1.77
CA PRO A 89 -7.16 -10.42 1.41
C PRO A 89 -7.22 -10.64 -0.12
N SER A 90 -7.42 -9.57 -0.88
CA SER A 90 -7.41 -9.55 -2.34
C SER A 90 -6.04 -9.97 -2.91
N GLU A 91 -4.94 -9.46 -2.36
CA GLU A 91 -3.56 -9.77 -2.82
C GLU A 91 -3.24 -11.26 -2.63
N TYR A 92 -3.70 -11.85 -1.53
CA TYR A 92 -3.60 -13.28 -1.29
C TYR A 92 -4.50 -14.11 -2.23
N ILE A 93 -5.70 -13.63 -2.56
CA ILE A 93 -6.58 -14.28 -3.54
C ILE A 93 -5.92 -14.26 -4.93
N PHE A 94 -5.35 -13.14 -5.35
CA PHE A 94 -4.65 -13.03 -6.63
C PHE A 94 -3.40 -13.90 -6.67
N GLY A 95 -2.60 -13.94 -5.60
CA GLY A 95 -1.46 -14.85 -5.49
C GLY A 95 -1.88 -16.32 -5.55
N GLY A 96 -2.98 -16.67 -4.88
CA GLY A 96 -3.57 -18.00 -4.92
C GLY A 96 -4.02 -18.41 -6.32
N LEU A 97 -4.75 -17.53 -7.01
CA LEU A 97 -5.18 -17.73 -8.40
C LEU A 97 -3.99 -17.90 -9.34
N PHE A 98 -2.96 -17.06 -9.19
CA PHE A 98 -1.76 -17.15 -10.01
C PHE A 98 -1.04 -18.49 -9.84
N CYS A 99 -0.87 -18.96 -8.60
CA CYS A 99 -0.27 -20.26 -8.33
C CYS A 99 -1.08 -21.41 -8.94
N VAL A 100 -2.41 -21.39 -8.83
CA VAL A 100 -3.28 -22.43 -9.41
C VAL A 100 -3.26 -22.41 -10.94
N ALA A 101 -3.32 -21.23 -11.56
CA ALA A 101 -3.20 -21.09 -13.01
C ALA A 101 -1.85 -21.62 -13.52
N THR A 102 -0.77 -21.31 -12.80
CA THR A 102 0.58 -21.78 -13.13
C THR A 102 0.70 -23.29 -12.98
N ALA A 103 0.10 -23.88 -11.93
CA ALA A 103 0.04 -25.33 -11.77
C ALA A 103 -0.72 -26.01 -12.93
N GLY A 104 -1.84 -25.42 -13.37
CA GLY A 104 -2.60 -25.90 -14.53
C GLY A 104 -1.82 -25.84 -15.83
N LEU A 105 -1.05 -24.78 -16.07
CA LEU A 105 -0.16 -24.68 -17.23
C LEU A 105 0.92 -25.76 -17.22
N PHE A 106 1.56 -25.99 -16.06
CA PHE A 106 2.53 -27.07 -15.92
C PHE A 106 1.90 -28.44 -16.18
N GLN A 107 0.67 -28.67 -15.72
CA GLN A 107 -0.01 -29.96 -15.91
C GLN A 107 -0.42 -30.24 -17.37
N VAL A 108 -0.67 -29.18 -18.17
CA VAL A 108 -0.97 -29.29 -19.60
C VAL A 108 0.29 -29.59 -20.43
N ASP A 109 1.46 -29.15 -19.97
CA ASP A 109 2.75 -29.55 -20.54
C ASP A 109 3.09 -30.98 -20.05
N THR A 110 2.65 -31.96 -20.84
CA THR A 110 2.55 -33.41 -20.55
C THR A 110 3.84 -34.17 -20.17
N ASP A 111 4.92 -33.48 -19.82
CA ASP A 111 6.19 -34.04 -19.30
C ASP A 111 6.68 -33.34 -18.01
N SER A 112 5.88 -32.44 -17.43
CA SER A 112 6.32 -31.65 -16.27
C SER A 112 6.30 -32.46 -14.97
N SER A 113 7.33 -32.26 -14.16
CA SER A 113 7.50 -32.89 -12.84
C SER A 113 6.28 -32.64 -11.94
N ASN A 114 5.61 -33.73 -11.51
CA ASN A 114 4.52 -33.73 -10.52
C ASN A 114 4.84 -32.90 -9.26
N ALA A 115 6.14 -32.73 -8.93
CA ALA A 115 6.58 -31.93 -7.79
C ALA A 115 6.32 -30.42 -7.99
N MET A 116 6.47 -29.88 -9.20
CA MET A 116 6.19 -28.46 -9.51
C MET A 116 4.68 -28.17 -9.38
N VAL A 117 3.85 -29.04 -9.96
CA VAL A 117 2.38 -28.92 -9.87
C VAL A 117 1.92 -29.00 -8.41
N ALA A 118 2.47 -29.92 -7.62
CA ALA A 118 2.16 -30.05 -6.20
C ALA A 118 2.62 -28.83 -5.39
N LEU A 119 3.82 -28.29 -5.66
CA LEU A 119 4.34 -27.10 -5.00
C LEU A 119 3.46 -25.88 -5.25
N PHE A 120 3.11 -25.61 -6.52
CA PHE A 120 2.29 -24.46 -6.88
C PHE A 120 0.85 -24.61 -6.38
N SER A 121 0.28 -25.81 -6.41
CA SER A 121 -1.04 -26.08 -5.82
C SER A 121 -1.04 -25.85 -4.31
N GLY A 122 0.02 -26.30 -3.61
CA GLY A 122 0.20 -26.09 -2.17
C GLY A 122 0.40 -24.62 -1.81
N LEU A 123 1.20 -23.88 -2.58
CA LEU A 123 1.36 -22.44 -2.42
C LEU A 123 0.04 -21.70 -2.67
N GLY A 124 -0.74 -22.11 -3.68
CA GLY A 124 -2.05 -21.54 -3.95
C GLY A 124 -3.00 -21.68 -2.76
N LEU A 125 -3.13 -22.90 -2.21
CA LEU A 125 -3.92 -23.18 -1.02
C LEU A 125 -3.44 -22.37 0.19
N PHE A 126 -2.13 -22.29 0.41
CA PHE A 126 -1.56 -21.48 1.49
C PHE A 126 -1.96 -20.00 1.37
N GLN A 127 -1.90 -19.42 0.17
CA GLN A 127 -2.31 -18.04 -0.06
C GLN A 127 -3.80 -17.85 0.24
N PHE A 128 -4.69 -18.76 -0.17
CA PHE A 128 -6.12 -18.65 0.17
C PHE A 128 -6.39 -18.74 1.67
N VAL A 129 -5.65 -19.55 2.42
CA VAL A 129 -5.75 -19.59 3.89
C VAL A 129 -5.31 -18.25 4.50
N GLN A 130 -4.26 -17.62 3.98
CA GLN A 130 -3.84 -16.29 4.42
C GLN A 130 -4.85 -15.21 4.04
N ALA A 131 -5.50 -15.31 2.87
CA ALA A 131 -6.60 -14.42 2.48
C ALA A 131 -7.75 -14.47 3.48
N TYR A 132 -8.13 -15.68 3.89
CA TYR A 132 -9.18 -15.88 4.88
C TYR A 132 -8.80 -15.28 6.24
N ARG A 133 -7.58 -15.54 6.72
CA ARG A 133 -7.07 -14.97 7.98
C ARG A 133 -7.00 -13.45 7.95
N ALA A 134 -6.55 -12.87 6.84
CA ALA A 134 -6.53 -11.43 6.64
C ALA A 134 -7.96 -10.86 6.66
N ARG A 135 -8.92 -11.54 6.02
CA ARG A 135 -10.31 -11.10 5.95
C ARG A 135 -11.01 -11.17 7.31
N THR A 136 -10.76 -12.20 8.12
CA THR A 136 -11.33 -12.29 9.47
C THR A 136 -10.72 -11.28 10.43
N ALA A 137 -9.41 -11.05 10.36
CA ALA A 137 -8.76 -9.98 11.13
C ALA A 137 -9.33 -8.58 10.79
N LEU A 138 -9.70 -8.35 9.53
CA LEU A 138 -10.34 -7.11 9.10
C LEU A 138 -11.80 -6.95 9.53
N LYS A 139 -12.54 -8.04 9.72
CA LYS A 139 -13.93 -7.98 10.24
C LYS A 139 -13.99 -7.67 11.74
N ASN A 140 -12.91 -7.93 12.48
CA ASN A 140 -12.83 -7.77 13.92
C ASN A 140 -12.15 -6.45 14.35
N LEU A 141 -11.97 -5.52 13.42
CA LEU A 141 -11.45 -4.16 13.62
C LEU A 141 -12.56 -3.14 13.39
#